data_AF-F6G3Y9-F1
#
_entry.id   AF-F6G3Y9-F1
#
_cell.length_a   1.000
_cell.length_b   1.000
_cell.length_c   1.000
_cell.angle_alpha   90.00
_cell.angle_beta   90.00
_cell.angle_gamma   90.00
#
_symmetry.space_group_name_H-M   'P 1'
#
loop_
_entity.id
_entity.type
_entity.pdbx_description
1 polymer ?
#
loop_
_entity_poly.entity_id
_entity_poly.type
_entity_poly.pdbx_seq_one_letter_code
_entity_poly.pdbx_strand_id
1 'polypeptide(L)'
;MTSPSVLRLPVRLSQRHKRWLYATAAVLCVSGLGWLVAHDLLGGQGAFGDAPHPSEPWWLRVHGAAAMAFLVALGSLLPGHVSRAWQMRRNHRSGLFMLGLVLLLIATGYGLYYAGDEQTRPWISCVHWVLGLAAAGMAPLHVYLGRRRAEGRKDRGIARHDPDAPAASAGAGVTGQVQRRAKGDAARRA
;
A
#
# COMPACT_ATOMS: atom_id res chain seq x y z
N MET A 1 -35.11 -4.11 -21.21
CA MET A 1 -33.63 -4.09 -21.35
C MET A 1 -33.02 -4.05 -19.95
N THR A 2 -32.64 -5.21 -19.42
CA THR A 2 -32.03 -5.34 -18.08
C THR A 2 -30.53 -5.13 -18.18
N SER A 3 -30.04 -4.03 -17.61
CA SER A 3 -28.60 -3.78 -17.51
C SER A 3 -27.91 -4.93 -16.77
N PRO A 4 -26.85 -5.55 -17.33
CA PRO A 4 -26.12 -6.59 -16.63
C PRO A 4 -25.53 -5.98 -15.36
N SER A 5 -26.01 -6.45 -14.21
CA SER A 5 -25.47 -6.08 -12.91
C SER A 5 -24.05 -6.66 -12.84
N VAL A 6 -23.06 -5.84 -13.18
CA VAL A 6 -21.66 -6.16 -12.98
C VAL A 6 -21.45 -6.32 -11.48
N LEU A 7 -21.53 -7.57 -11.01
CA LEU A 7 -21.14 -7.96 -9.66
C LEU A 7 -19.66 -7.59 -9.51
N ARG A 8 -19.41 -6.39 -8.97
CA ARG A 8 -18.08 -5.96 -8.56
C ARG A 8 -17.74 -6.76 -7.32
N LEU A 9 -17.32 -8.02 -7.50
CA LEU A 9 -16.80 -8.81 -6.39
C LEU A 9 -15.69 -7.98 -5.73
N PRO A 10 -15.80 -7.67 -4.43
CA PRO A 10 -14.74 -6.99 -3.72
C PRO A 10 -13.58 -7.98 -3.67
N VAL A 11 -12.64 -7.86 -4.62
CA VAL A 11 -11.40 -8.66 -4.63
C VAL A 11 -10.59 -8.22 -3.41
N ARG A 12 -10.90 -8.74 -2.23
CA ARG A 12 -10.04 -8.60 -1.06
C ARG A 12 -8.83 -9.46 -1.38
N LEU A 13 -7.64 -8.87 -1.44
CA LEU A 13 -6.40 -9.64 -1.52
C LEU A 13 -6.42 -10.68 -0.41
N SER A 14 -6.36 -11.96 -0.80
CA SER A 14 -6.27 -13.06 0.16
C SER A 14 -5.09 -12.77 1.09
N GLN A 15 -5.27 -13.02 2.39
CA GLN A 15 -4.21 -12.79 3.37
C GLN A 15 -2.95 -13.60 3.06
N ARG A 16 -3.11 -14.74 2.37
CA ARG A 16 -2.00 -15.55 1.87
C ARG A 16 -1.18 -14.81 0.81
N HIS A 17 -1.83 -14.13 -0.13
CA HIS A 17 -1.17 -13.32 -1.17
C HIS A 17 -0.40 -12.16 -0.57
N LYS A 18 -1.00 -11.48 0.41
CA LYS A 18 -0.37 -10.37 1.12
C LYS A 18 0.86 -10.83 1.91
N ARG A 19 0.76 -11.96 2.62
CA ARG A 19 1.91 -12.57 3.32
C ARG A 19 3.01 -12.97 2.34
N TRP A 20 2.65 -13.54 1.19
CA TRP A 20 3.60 -13.94 0.18
C TRP A 20 4.36 -12.74 -0.39
N LEU A 21 3.66 -11.65 -0.74
CA LEU A 21 4.30 -10.41 -1.18
C LEU A 21 5.29 -9.86 -0.14
N TYR A 22 4.89 -9.80 1.14
CA TYR A 22 5.79 -9.28 2.17
C TYR A 22 6.96 -10.21 2.43
N ALA A 23 6.76 -11.53 2.38
CA ALA A 23 7.83 -12.49 2.54
C ALA A 23 8.85 -12.35 1.41
N THR A 24 8.41 -12.31 0.15
CA THR A 24 9.33 -12.15 -1.00
C THR A 24 10.03 -10.80 -0.96
N ALA A 25 9.33 -9.71 -0.65
CA ALA A 25 9.94 -8.39 -0.48
C ALA A 25 10.97 -8.34 0.65
N ALA A 26 10.68 -8.98 1.79
CA ALA A 26 11.59 -9.04 2.93
C ALA A 26 12.85 -9.85 2.58
N VAL A 27 12.70 -11.02 1.94
CA VAL A 27 13.84 -11.81 1.47
C VAL A 27 14.66 -11.02 0.45
N LEU A 28 14.03 -10.25 -0.45
CA LEU A 28 14.72 -9.38 -1.41
C LEU A 28 15.57 -8.33 -0.71
N CYS A 29 15.00 -7.65 0.29
CA CYS A 29 15.71 -6.62 1.06
C CYS A 29 16.86 -7.22 1.86
N VAL A 30 16.60 -8.31 2.59
CA VAL A 30 17.62 -8.97 3.44
C VAL A 30 18.74 -9.55 2.59
N SER A 31 18.44 -10.18 1.45
CA SER A 31 19.46 -10.71 0.57
C SER A 31 20.28 -9.61 -0.12
N GLY A 32 19.67 -8.48 -0.49
CA GLY A 32 20.38 -7.32 -1.01
C GLY A 32 21.29 -6.68 0.02
N LEU A 33 20.79 -6.45 1.25
CA LEU A 33 21.58 -5.97 2.38
C LEU A 33 22.72 -6.93 2.73
N GLY A 34 22.45 -8.24 2.73
CA GLY A 34 23.44 -9.28 2.97
C GLY A 34 24.55 -9.28 1.91
N TRP A 35 24.21 -9.00 0.66
CA TRP A 35 25.19 -8.79 -0.40
C TRP A 35 26.03 -7.53 -0.16
N LEU A 36 25.43 -6.37 0.19
CA LEU A 36 26.21 -5.16 0.52
C LEU A 36 27.18 -5.40 1.67
N VAL A 37 26.72 -6.05 2.75
CA VAL A 37 27.60 -6.36 3.90
C VAL A 37 28.72 -7.32 3.46
N ALA A 38 28.42 -8.34 2.65
CA ALA A 38 29.43 -9.27 2.15
C ALA A 38 30.46 -8.59 1.23
N HIS A 39 30.00 -7.64 0.41
CA HIS A 39 30.80 -6.97 -0.60
C HIS A 39 31.63 -5.81 -0.01
N ASP A 40 31.00 -4.93 0.77
CA ASP A 40 31.61 -3.69 1.28
C ASP A 40 32.30 -3.85 2.65
N LEU A 41 31.81 -4.76 3.51
CA LEU A 41 32.32 -4.91 4.89
C LEU A 41 33.15 -6.17 5.10
N LEU A 42 32.93 -7.21 4.29
CA LEU A 42 33.61 -8.51 4.40
C LEU A 42 34.51 -8.81 3.18
N GLY A 43 34.52 -7.92 2.19
CA GLY A 43 35.50 -7.94 1.10
C GLY A 43 36.90 -7.76 1.68
N GLY A 44 37.82 -8.64 1.32
CA GLY A 44 39.20 -8.63 1.81
C GLY A 44 40.19 -8.63 0.65
N GLN A 45 41.45 -8.30 0.93
CA GLN A 45 42.52 -8.33 -0.08
C GLN A 45 43.01 -9.77 -0.23
N GLY A 46 42.74 -10.39 -1.36
CA GLY A 46 43.28 -11.69 -1.74
C GLY A 46 44.66 -11.59 -2.39
N ALA A 47 45.27 -12.75 -2.64
CA ALA A 47 46.64 -12.87 -3.18
C ALA A 47 46.85 -12.23 -4.58
N PHE A 48 45.77 -11.84 -5.27
CA PHE A 48 45.80 -11.21 -6.60
C PHE A 48 44.97 -9.92 -6.69
N GLY A 49 44.60 -9.30 -5.56
CA GLY A 49 43.69 -8.14 -5.50
C GLY A 49 42.46 -8.41 -4.63
N ASP A 50 41.41 -7.58 -4.73
CA ASP A 50 40.18 -7.75 -3.94
C ASP A 50 39.57 -9.15 -4.14
N ALA A 51 39.50 -9.93 -3.06
CA ALA A 51 38.88 -11.24 -3.04
C ALA A 51 37.43 -11.12 -2.52
N PRO A 52 36.42 -11.46 -3.35
CA PRO A 52 35.04 -11.47 -2.90
C PRO A 52 34.83 -12.53 -1.82
N HIS A 53 34.04 -12.19 -0.80
CA HIS A 53 33.72 -13.11 0.28
C HIS A 53 32.94 -14.34 -0.27
N PRO A 54 33.21 -15.58 0.19
CA PRO A 54 32.57 -16.78 -0.37
C PRO A 54 31.04 -16.83 -0.23
N SER A 55 30.45 -15.98 0.61
CA SER A 55 28.98 -15.85 0.72
C SER A 55 28.35 -14.99 -0.37
N GLU A 56 29.12 -14.17 -1.09
CA GLU A 56 28.60 -13.22 -2.09
C GLU A 56 27.75 -13.91 -3.18
N PRO A 57 28.19 -15.04 -3.79
CA PRO A 57 27.39 -15.73 -4.79
C PRO A 57 26.08 -16.29 -4.23
N TRP A 58 26.06 -16.67 -2.95
CA TRP A 58 24.85 -17.18 -2.30
C TRP A 58 23.80 -16.10 -2.11
N TRP A 59 24.21 -14.90 -1.67
CA TRP A 59 23.31 -13.76 -1.56
C TRP A 59 22.70 -13.39 -2.91
N LEU A 60 23.49 -13.37 -3.99
CA LEU A 60 23.00 -13.10 -5.34
C LEU A 60 22.01 -14.17 -5.85
N ARG A 61 22.27 -15.46 -5.57
CA ARG A 61 21.34 -16.55 -5.94
C ARG A 61 20.00 -16.41 -5.24
N VAL A 62 20.03 -16.17 -3.92
CA VAL A 62 18.81 -15.97 -3.12
C VAL A 62 18.07 -14.72 -3.59
N HIS A 63 18.80 -13.63 -3.86
CA HIS A 63 18.24 -12.38 -4.35
C HIS A 63 17.54 -12.56 -5.71
N GLY A 64 18.21 -13.22 -6.66
CA GLY A 64 17.64 -13.52 -7.98
C GLY A 64 16.39 -14.39 -7.89
N ALA A 65 16.41 -15.46 -7.09
CA ALA A 65 15.25 -16.32 -6.88
C ALA A 65 14.06 -15.57 -6.24
N ALA A 66 14.35 -14.76 -5.22
CA ALA A 66 13.34 -13.91 -4.58
C ALA A 66 12.80 -12.84 -5.52
N ALA A 67 13.61 -12.31 -6.44
CA ALA A 67 13.19 -11.31 -7.43
C ALA A 67 12.13 -11.89 -8.36
N MET A 68 12.36 -13.11 -8.86
CA MET A 68 11.38 -13.81 -9.70
C MET A 68 10.06 -14.03 -8.95
N ALA A 69 10.13 -14.52 -7.70
CA ALA A 69 8.94 -14.71 -6.87
C ALA A 69 8.21 -13.38 -6.59
N PHE A 70 8.95 -12.30 -6.33
CA PHE A 70 8.39 -10.97 -6.11
C PHE A 70 7.69 -10.43 -7.36
N LEU A 71 8.27 -10.61 -8.57
CA LEU A 71 7.65 -10.18 -9.82
C LEU A 71 6.31 -10.89 -10.10
N VAL A 72 6.22 -12.18 -9.81
CA VAL A 72 4.96 -12.93 -9.92
C VAL A 72 3.93 -12.40 -8.90
N ALA A 73 4.37 -12.15 -7.66
CA ALA A 73 3.52 -11.56 -6.61
C ALA A 73 3.04 -10.15 -6.96
N LEU A 74 3.91 -9.34 -7.59
CA LEU A 74 3.61 -7.99 -8.02
C LEU A 74 2.64 -7.99 -9.21
N GLY A 75 2.89 -8.80 -10.24
CA GLY A 75 2.05 -8.90 -11.44
C GLY A 75 0.60 -9.26 -11.12
N SER A 76 0.41 -10.16 -10.16
CA SER A 76 -0.92 -10.54 -9.66
C SER A 76 -1.62 -9.44 -8.83
N LEU A 77 -0.88 -8.46 -8.32
CA LEU A 77 -1.39 -7.33 -7.56
C LEU A 77 -1.90 -6.18 -8.42
N LEU A 78 -1.37 -6.02 -9.64
CA LEU A 78 -1.71 -4.94 -10.57
C LEU A 78 -3.23 -4.85 -10.87
N PRO A 79 -3.92 -5.92 -11.34
CA PRO A 79 -5.31 -5.82 -11.75
C PRO A 79 -6.25 -5.50 -10.58
N GLY A 80 -5.94 -6.05 -9.41
CA GLY A 80 -6.80 -5.94 -8.23
C GLY A 80 -6.60 -4.65 -7.45
N HIS A 81 -5.36 -4.27 -7.18
CA HIS A 81 -5.03 -3.17 -6.27
C HIS A 81 -4.82 -1.85 -7.02
N VAL A 82 -4.07 -1.88 -8.11
CA VAL A 82 -3.75 -0.66 -8.88
C VAL A 82 -5.00 -0.14 -9.60
N SER A 83 -5.76 -1.01 -10.29
CA SER A 83 -6.99 -0.61 -10.99
C SER A 83 -8.01 0.05 -10.06
N ARG A 84 -8.22 -0.50 -8.85
CA ARG A 84 -9.15 0.09 -7.87
C ARG A 84 -8.60 1.35 -7.21
N ALA A 85 -7.31 1.40 -6.87
CA ALA A 85 -6.68 2.62 -6.34
C ALA A 85 -6.75 3.78 -7.35
N TRP A 86 -6.62 3.47 -8.64
CA TRP A 86 -6.75 4.41 -9.74
C TRP A 86 -8.19 4.94 -9.87
N GLN A 87 -9.19 4.04 -9.91
CA GLN A 87 -10.61 4.41 -9.98
C GLN A 87 -11.07 5.24 -8.77
N MET A 88 -10.57 4.93 -7.58
CA MET A 88 -10.92 5.66 -6.36
C MET A 88 -10.05 6.91 -6.13
N ARG A 89 -9.08 7.20 -7.02
CA ARG A 89 -8.01 8.22 -6.87
C ARG A 89 -7.33 8.20 -5.48
N ARG A 90 -7.39 7.08 -4.75
CA ARG A 90 -6.95 7.00 -3.36
C ARG A 90 -5.53 6.47 -3.31
N ASN A 91 -4.62 7.28 -2.76
CA ASN A 91 -3.19 6.92 -2.61
C ASN A 91 -2.47 6.58 -3.94
N HIS A 92 -2.98 7.05 -5.08
CA HIS A 92 -2.43 6.71 -6.41
C HIS A 92 -1.03 7.27 -6.64
N ARG A 93 -0.69 8.46 -6.11
CA ARG A 93 0.63 9.09 -6.31
C ARG A 93 1.76 8.28 -5.67
N SER A 94 1.58 7.84 -4.43
CA SER A 94 2.60 7.02 -3.74
C SER A 94 2.69 5.63 -4.36
N GLY A 95 1.57 5.07 -4.83
CA GLY A 95 1.57 3.81 -5.58
C GLY A 95 2.29 3.90 -6.93
N LEU A 96 2.08 4.98 -7.68
CA LEU A 96 2.77 5.22 -8.95
C LEU A 96 4.27 5.43 -8.75
N PHE A 97 4.66 6.18 -7.73
CA PHE A 97 6.05 6.36 -7.36
C PHE A 97 6.72 5.03 -6.97
N MET A 98 6.05 4.22 -6.14
CA MET A 98 6.53 2.88 -5.77
C MET A 98 6.67 1.97 -6.99
N LEU A 99 5.69 2.00 -7.90
CA LEU A 99 5.74 1.22 -9.15
C LEU A 99 6.91 1.67 -10.03
N GLY A 100 7.13 2.99 -10.16
CA GLY A 100 8.28 3.54 -10.88
C GLY A 100 9.61 3.10 -10.29
N LEU A 101 9.75 3.13 -8.96
CA LEU A 101 10.95 2.61 -8.27
C LEU A 101 11.18 1.13 -8.57
N VAL A 102 10.14 0.30 -8.50
CA VAL A 102 10.24 -1.13 -8.81
C VAL A 102 10.62 -1.37 -10.27
N LEU A 103 10.07 -0.60 -11.21
CA LEU A 103 10.43 -0.69 -12.63
C LEU A 103 11.90 -0.32 -12.86
N LEU A 104 12.40 0.73 -12.21
CA LEU A 104 13.81 1.11 -12.29
C LEU A 104 14.72 0.04 -11.67
N LEU A 105 14.31 -0.59 -10.58
CA LEU A 105 15.02 -1.73 -9.99
C LEU A 105 15.10 -2.93 -10.94
N ILE A 106 14.00 -3.24 -11.64
CA ILE A 106 13.98 -4.30 -12.66
C ILE A 106 14.93 -3.96 -13.81
N ALA A 107 14.87 -2.73 -14.32
CA ALA A 107 15.70 -2.29 -15.43
C ALA A 107 17.20 -2.30 -15.08
N THR A 108 17.56 -1.82 -13.89
CA THR A 108 18.95 -1.83 -13.41
C THR A 108 19.45 -3.24 -13.09
N GLY A 109 18.61 -4.11 -12.52
CA GLY A 109 18.96 -5.52 -12.32
C GLY A 109 19.17 -6.27 -13.63
N TYR A 110 18.34 -6.01 -14.64
CA TYR A 110 18.54 -6.52 -16.00
C TYR A 110 19.82 -5.97 -16.63
N GLY A 111 20.10 -4.68 -16.45
CA GLY A 111 21.33 -4.03 -16.89
C GLY A 111 22.59 -4.64 -16.28
N LEU A 112 22.57 -5.01 -14.99
CA LEU A 112 23.68 -5.72 -14.35
C LEU A 112 23.96 -7.11 -14.97
N TYR A 113 22.92 -7.73 -15.54
CA TYR A 113 23.05 -9.05 -16.17
C TYR A 113 23.54 -8.95 -17.62
N TYR A 114 23.03 -7.99 -18.40
CA TYR A 114 23.26 -7.94 -19.85
C TYR A 114 24.14 -6.78 -20.33
N ALA A 115 24.25 -5.68 -19.57
CA ALA A 115 24.88 -4.43 -20.00
C ALA A 115 26.05 -4.00 -19.10
N GLY A 116 26.53 -4.87 -18.21
CA GLY A 116 27.63 -4.55 -17.30
C GLY A 116 29.00 -4.86 -17.93
N ASP A 117 29.57 -3.90 -18.63
CA ASP A 117 31.02 -3.90 -18.92
C ASP A 117 31.82 -3.40 -17.69
N GLU A 118 33.15 -3.49 -17.71
CA GLU A 118 34.04 -3.12 -16.59
C GLU A 118 33.77 -1.69 -16.06
N GLN A 119 33.31 -0.78 -16.92
CA GLN A 119 33.16 0.64 -16.60
C GLN A 119 31.73 1.00 -16.17
N THR A 120 30.72 0.36 -16.75
CA THR A 120 29.29 0.64 -16.50
C THR A 120 28.74 -0.15 -15.33
N ARG A 121 29.24 -1.36 -15.09
CA ARG A 121 28.77 -2.25 -14.03
C ARG A 121 28.81 -1.64 -12.63
N PRO A 122 29.87 -0.91 -12.21
CA PRO A 122 29.90 -0.25 -10.90
C PRO A 122 28.83 0.83 -10.75
N TRP A 123 28.57 1.61 -11.81
CA TRP A 123 27.53 2.64 -11.81
C TRP A 123 26.13 2.04 -11.73
N ILE A 124 25.84 1.01 -12.53
CA ILE A 124 24.54 0.33 -12.50
C ILE A 124 24.34 -0.34 -11.15
N SER A 125 25.38 -0.96 -10.58
CA SER A 125 25.35 -1.54 -9.24
C SER A 125 25.01 -0.49 -8.18
N CYS A 126 25.69 0.67 -8.24
CA CYS A 126 25.44 1.81 -7.36
C CYS A 126 23.98 2.27 -7.40
N VAL A 127 23.46 2.52 -8.61
CA VAL A 127 22.07 2.93 -8.81
C VAL A 127 21.11 1.85 -8.30
N HIS A 128 21.41 0.57 -8.55
CA HIS A 128 20.54 -0.53 -8.15
C HIS A 128 20.38 -0.61 -6.63
N TRP A 129 21.47 -0.57 -5.86
CA TRP A 129 21.35 -0.68 -4.40
C TRP A 129 20.77 0.59 -3.77
N VAL A 130 21.08 1.78 -4.27
CA VAL A 130 20.48 3.04 -3.78
C VAL A 130 18.97 3.03 -3.98
N LEU A 131 18.50 2.63 -5.18
CA LEU A 131 17.08 2.47 -5.45
C LEU A 131 16.45 1.37 -4.58
N GLY A 132 17.20 0.31 -4.28
CA GLY A 132 16.77 -0.79 -3.42
C GLY A 132 16.46 -0.31 -2.00
N LEU A 133 17.37 0.48 -1.41
CA LEU A 133 17.17 1.09 -0.09
C LEU A 133 16.01 2.09 -0.10
N ALA A 134 15.90 2.92 -1.13
CA ALA A 134 14.79 3.85 -1.29
C ALA A 134 13.44 3.12 -1.37
N ALA A 135 13.36 2.02 -2.11
CA ALA A 135 12.16 1.19 -2.21
C ALA A 135 11.84 0.49 -0.89
N ALA A 136 12.84 -0.02 -0.17
CA ALA A 136 12.68 -0.64 1.14
C ALA A 136 12.07 0.34 2.17
N GLY A 137 12.48 1.61 2.15
CA GLY A 137 11.89 2.66 2.99
C GLY A 137 10.52 3.16 2.50
N MET A 138 10.30 3.25 1.19
CA MET A 138 9.04 3.74 0.62
C MET A 138 7.91 2.72 0.77
N ALA A 139 8.19 1.41 0.75
CA ALA A 139 7.19 0.35 0.92
C ALA A 139 6.35 0.50 2.21
N PRO A 140 6.94 0.57 3.43
CA PRO A 140 6.17 0.77 4.66
C PRO A 140 5.47 2.14 4.68
N LEU A 141 6.09 3.19 4.12
CA LEU A 141 5.48 4.51 4.03
C LEU A 141 4.22 4.49 3.16
N HIS A 142 4.23 3.82 2.01
CA HIS A 142 3.07 3.66 1.15
C HIS A 142 1.90 2.97 1.88
N VAL A 143 2.20 1.90 2.64
CA VAL A 143 1.21 1.16 3.44
C VAL A 143 0.65 2.04 4.55
N TYR A 144 1.51 2.78 5.25
CA TYR A 144 1.13 3.68 6.33
C TYR A 144 0.22 4.82 5.85
N LEU A 145 0.60 5.50 4.76
CA LEU A 145 -0.19 6.55 4.13
C LEU A 145 -1.55 6.02 3.63
N GLY A 146 -1.58 4.78 3.14
CA GLY A 146 -2.81 4.10 2.75
C GLY A 146 -3.76 3.86 3.93
N ARG A 147 -3.23 3.43 5.07
CA ARG A 147 -3.99 3.15 6.31
C ARG A 147 -4.53 4.43 6.96
N ARG A 148 -3.69 5.45 7.16
CA ARG A 148 -4.12 6.74 7.75
C ARG A 148 -5.25 7.39 6.97
N ARG A 149 -5.17 7.35 5.63
CA ARG A 149 -6.24 7.87 4.77
C ARG A 149 -7.51 7.04 4.83
N ALA A 150 -7.43 5.75 5.17
CA ALA A 150 -8.58 4.88 5.39
C ALA A 150 -9.31 5.22 6.71
N GLU A 151 -8.55 5.37 7.79
CA GLU A 151 -9.02 5.68 9.15
C GLU A 151 -9.68 7.07 9.20
N GLY A 152 -9.02 8.13 8.69
CA GLY A 152 -9.59 9.49 8.72
C GLY A 152 -10.88 9.68 7.89
N ARG A 153 -11.24 8.73 7.02
CA ARG A 153 -12.57 8.73 6.36
C ARG A 153 -13.63 8.00 7.17
N LYS A 154 -13.24 7.01 7.98
CA LYS A 154 -14.14 6.29 8.89
C LYS A 154 -14.64 7.25 9.97
N ASP A 155 -13.74 8.06 10.54
CA ASP A 155 -14.08 9.07 11.55
C ASP A 155 -15.00 10.16 10.99
N ARG A 156 -14.76 10.63 9.75
CA ARG A 156 -15.65 11.58 9.05
C ARG A 156 -16.99 10.98 8.64
N GLY A 157 -17.05 9.67 8.41
CA GLY A 157 -18.28 8.95 8.07
C GLY A 157 -19.16 8.74 9.29
N ILE A 158 -18.54 8.43 10.45
CA ILE A 158 -19.20 8.32 11.75
C ILE A 158 -19.71 9.69 12.21
N ALA A 159 -18.89 10.75 12.11
CA ALA A 159 -19.30 12.12 12.46
C ALA A 159 -20.39 12.72 11.54
N ARG A 160 -20.64 12.13 10.36
CA ARG A 160 -21.76 12.54 9.47
C ARG A 160 -23.02 11.71 9.67
N HIS A 161 -22.94 10.59 10.40
CA HIS A 161 -24.09 9.77 10.76
C HIS A 161 -24.45 10.08 12.21
N ASP A 162 -24.87 11.32 12.43
CA ASP A 162 -25.56 11.73 13.65
C ASP A 162 -27.07 11.62 13.36
N PRO A 163 -27.75 10.52 13.78
CA PRO A 163 -29.18 10.37 13.58
C PRO A 163 -30.02 11.36 14.43
N ASP A 164 -29.39 12.06 15.37
CA ASP A 164 -30.04 12.95 16.34
C ASP A 164 -29.75 14.44 16.09
N ALA A 165 -29.23 14.80 14.91
CA ALA A 165 -29.19 16.21 14.50
C ALA A 165 -30.63 16.77 14.59
N PRO A 166 -30.93 17.69 15.51
CA PRO A 166 -32.31 18.07 15.80
C PRO A 166 -32.91 18.65 14.53
N ALA A 167 -34.10 18.15 14.18
CA ALA A 167 -34.96 18.69 13.13
C ALA A 167 -35.38 20.11 13.53
N ALA A 168 -34.47 21.06 13.39
CA ALA A 168 -34.71 22.45 13.66
C ALA A 168 -35.59 23.01 12.53
N SER A 169 -36.83 23.30 12.94
CA SER A 169 -37.79 24.21 12.32
C SER A 169 -38.30 23.85 10.92
N ALA A 170 -39.27 22.93 10.87
CA ALA A 170 -40.35 23.02 9.89
C ALA A 170 -41.66 23.30 10.65
N GLY A 171 -42.30 24.42 10.32
CA GLY A 171 -43.31 25.08 11.13
C GLY A 171 -44.57 24.27 11.41
N ALA A 172 -45.11 24.48 12.61
CA ALA A 172 -46.48 24.15 12.95
C ALA A 172 -47.27 25.45 13.11
N GLY A 173 -47.79 25.92 11.99
CA GLY A 173 -48.91 26.84 11.97
C GLY A 173 -50.22 26.06 11.92
N VAL A 174 -51.11 26.40 12.85
CA VAL A 174 -52.56 26.55 12.65
C VAL A 174 -53.45 25.29 12.57
N THR A 175 -54.48 25.32 13.44
CA THR A 175 -55.84 24.72 13.37
C THR A 175 -56.12 23.26 13.74
N GLY A 176 -57.17 23.09 14.57
CA GLY A 176 -57.94 21.87 14.81
C GLY A 176 -57.91 21.41 16.27
N GLN A 177 -58.53 22.12 17.22
CA GLN A 177 -59.92 21.91 17.67
C GLN A 177 -60.33 20.42 17.88
N VAL A 178 -60.99 20.18 19.02
CA VAL A 178 -61.71 18.95 19.43
C VAL A 178 -60.91 17.96 20.29
N GLN A 179 -60.73 18.30 21.58
CA GLN A 179 -61.16 17.42 22.69
C GLN A 179 -60.97 18.11 24.04
N ARG A 180 -61.91 17.83 24.96
CA ARG A 180 -61.98 18.26 26.37
C ARG A 180 -62.68 19.59 26.65
N ARG A 181 -63.90 19.71 26.11
CA ARG A 181 -65.06 19.98 26.97
C ARG A 181 -65.13 18.85 28.02
N ALA A 182 -65.44 19.18 29.27
CA ALA A 182 -65.64 18.28 30.43
C ALA A 182 -64.43 18.08 31.39
N LYS A 183 -64.12 19.14 32.14
CA LYS A 183 -63.80 19.12 33.58
C LYS A 183 -64.03 20.56 34.05
N GLY A 184 -65.28 20.94 34.34
CA GLY A 184 -65.83 20.85 35.70
C GLY A 184 -65.29 22.03 36.49
N ASP A 185 -65.92 23.21 36.44
CA ASP A 185 -67.02 23.54 37.36
C ASP A 185 -66.85 22.88 38.74
N ALA A 186 -65.70 23.10 39.38
CA ALA A 186 -65.48 22.82 40.79
C ALA A 186 -64.17 23.49 41.24
N ALA A 187 -64.28 24.72 41.74
CA ALA A 187 -63.37 25.39 42.70
C ALA A 187 -63.34 26.92 42.50
N ARG A 188 -64.48 27.52 42.19
CA ARG A 188 -64.73 28.95 42.42
C ARG A 188 -65.54 29.04 43.71
N ARG A 189 -64.88 28.90 44.87
CA ARG A 189 -65.36 29.15 46.25
C ARG A 189 -64.26 28.73 47.24
N ALA A 190 -63.34 29.64 47.50
CA ALA A 190 -62.59 29.81 48.74
C ALA A 190 -61.98 31.21 48.70
#